data_AF-G9ZI90-F1
#
_entry.id   AF-G9ZI90-F1
#
_cell.length_a   1.000
_cell.length_b   1.000
_cell.length_c   1.000
_cell.angle_alpha   90.00
_cell.angle_beta   90.00
_cell.angle_gamma   90.00
#
_symmetry.space_group_name_H-M   'P 1'
#
loop_
_entity.id
_entity.type
_entity.pdbx_description
1 polymer ?
#
loop_
_entity_poly.entity_id
_entity_poly.type
_entity_poly.pdbx_seq_one_letter_code
_entity_poly.pdbx_strand_id
1 'polypeptide(L)'
;MLFPAYLNALHILYRDYGLEPLRTYPPASAADLAAAEAALGFALDPALKATWQSANGSGEWQTVFARPGYITGYSFLSLADSLREREYMAHRAPQYDGYEQEQPRDLRIGSGWYQAGWLPFAAFSAPDLLLIADHSPTASGQCGQITTRTLSVTSAPISQRCSNNPSPPSANTQKTVCRKNKQRYPAKPAQEK
;
A
#
# COMPACT_ATOMS: atom_id res chain seq x y z
N MET A 1 -14.42 13.40 -12.79
CA MET A 1 -13.51 13.31 -13.94
C MET A 1 -13.42 11.84 -14.34
N LEU A 2 -13.54 11.51 -15.63
CA LEU A 2 -13.38 10.13 -16.09
C LEU A 2 -11.90 9.73 -16.10
N PHE A 3 -11.60 8.45 -15.86
CA PHE A 3 -10.23 7.98 -15.74
C PHE A 3 -9.35 8.22 -17.00
N PRO A 4 -9.84 8.07 -18.25
CA PRO A 4 -9.06 8.46 -19.43
C PRO A 4 -8.63 9.93 -19.45
N ALA A 5 -9.51 10.83 -19.00
CA ALA A 5 -9.18 12.27 -18.93
C ALA A 5 -8.12 12.54 -17.85
N TYR A 6 -8.21 11.81 -16.73
CA TYR A 6 -7.20 11.84 -15.69
C TYR A 6 -5.83 11.31 -16.17
N LEU A 7 -5.80 10.17 -16.86
CA LEU A 7 -4.57 9.63 -17.45
C LEU A 7 -3.94 10.60 -18.44
N ASN A 8 -4.74 11.23 -19.31
CA ASN A 8 -4.23 12.23 -20.24
C ASN A 8 -3.63 13.44 -19.51
N ALA A 9 -4.27 13.91 -18.43
CA ALA A 9 -3.70 14.97 -17.58
C ALA A 9 -2.38 14.55 -16.92
N LEU A 10 -2.25 13.27 -16.51
CA LEU A 10 -1.00 12.73 -16.00
C LEU A 10 0.09 12.66 -17.09
N HIS A 11 -0.23 12.23 -18.32
CA HIS A 11 0.75 12.23 -19.42
C HIS A 11 1.29 13.65 -19.68
N ILE A 12 0.41 14.66 -19.67
CA ILE A 12 0.79 16.07 -19.78
C ILE A 12 1.72 16.47 -18.64
N LEU A 13 1.39 16.11 -17.40
CA LEU A 13 2.21 16.41 -16.23
C LEU A 13 3.60 15.76 -16.32
N TYR A 14 3.69 14.48 -16.66
CA TYR A 14 4.98 13.80 -16.83
C TYR A 14 5.85 14.49 -17.89
N ARG A 15 5.27 14.89 -19.01
CA ARG A 15 5.95 15.64 -20.07
C ARG A 15 6.42 17.02 -19.60
N ASP A 16 5.54 17.79 -18.99
CA ASP A 16 5.79 19.20 -18.63
C ASP A 16 6.87 19.33 -17.55
N TYR A 17 7.04 18.31 -16.70
CA TYR A 17 8.10 18.23 -15.70
C TYR A 17 9.35 17.46 -16.17
N GLY A 18 9.43 17.09 -17.46
CA GLY A 18 10.61 16.41 -18.03
C GLY A 18 10.89 15.03 -17.43
N LEU A 19 9.86 14.33 -16.95
CA LEU A 19 9.95 12.98 -16.42
C LEU A 19 9.97 11.95 -17.56
N GLU A 20 10.45 10.75 -17.26
CA GLU A 20 10.29 9.58 -18.15
C GLU A 20 8.81 9.43 -18.55
N PRO A 21 8.46 9.31 -19.84
CA PRO A 21 7.07 9.28 -20.27
C PRO A 21 6.24 8.25 -19.50
N LEU A 22 5.05 8.64 -19.04
CA LEU A 22 4.12 7.70 -18.43
C LEU A 22 3.79 6.59 -19.45
N ARG A 23 4.00 5.35 -19.02
CA ARG A 23 3.82 4.06 -19.68
C ARG A 23 2.78 3.29 -18.89
N THR A 24 1.66 3.05 -19.54
CA THR A 24 0.60 2.17 -19.04
C THR A 24 0.53 0.92 -19.89
N TYR A 25 0.06 -0.17 -19.31
CA TYR A 25 -0.18 -1.39 -20.07
C TYR A 25 -1.45 -1.25 -20.91
N PRO A 26 -1.58 -2.04 -22.01
CA PRO A 26 -2.80 -2.06 -22.80
C PRO A 26 -4.04 -2.29 -21.94
N PRO A 27 -5.21 -1.72 -22.31
CA PRO A 27 -6.49 -1.98 -21.65
C PRO A 27 -6.76 -3.45 -21.35
N ALA A 28 -7.37 -3.72 -20.19
CA ALA A 28 -7.89 -5.05 -19.87
C ALA A 28 -9.07 -5.39 -20.81
N SER A 29 -9.11 -6.60 -21.32
CA SER A 29 -10.21 -7.02 -22.18
C SER A 29 -11.49 -7.25 -21.38
N ALA A 30 -12.64 -7.14 -22.05
CA ALA A 30 -13.93 -7.47 -21.42
C ALA A 30 -13.98 -8.94 -20.94
N ALA A 31 -13.30 -9.84 -21.64
CA ALA A 31 -13.21 -11.25 -21.28
C ALA A 31 -12.40 -11.45 -19.99
N ASP A 32 -11.26 -10.78 -19.85
CA ASP A 32 -10.42 -10.87 -18.64
C ASP A 32 -11.16 -10.34 -17.41
N LEU A 33 -11.89 -9.22 -17.57
CA LEU A 33 -12.67 -8.64 -16.48
C LEU A 33 -13.84 -9.54 -16.07
N ALA A 34 -14.54 -10.14 -17.05
CA ALA A 34 -15.61 -11.08 -16.76
C ALA A 34 -15.08 -12.36 -16.08
N ALA A 35 -13.92 -12.86 -16.50
CA ALA A 35 -13.26 -13.98 -15.85
C ALA A 35 -12.84 -13.65 -14.41
N ALA A 36 -12.33 -12.44 -14.17
CA ALA A 36 -12.00 -11.97 -12.83
C ALA A 36 -13.24 -11.86 -11.93
N GLU A 37 -14.34 -11.28 -12.41
CA GLU A 37 -15.63 -11.22 -11.69
C GLU A 37 -16.13 -12.62 -11.32
N ALA A 38 -16.05 -13.57 -12.26
CA ALA A 38 -16.44 -14.96 -12.03
C ALA A 38 -15.55 -15.64 -10.97
N ALA A 39 -14.24 -15.41 -11.00
CA ALA A 39 -13.30 -15.97 -10.03
C ALA A 39 -13.44 -15.34 -8.63
N LEU A 40 -13.78 -14.05 -8.57
CA LEU A 40 -13.97 -13.30 -7.33
C LEU A 40 -15.32 -13.62 -6.67
N GLY A 41 -16.33 -14.02 -7.45
CA GLY A 41 -17.69 -14.28 -6.97
C GLY A 41 -18.49 -13.00 -6.71
N PHE A 42 -18.05 -11.84 -7.19
CA PHE A 42 -18.75 -10.56 -7.10
C PHE A 42 -18.48 -9.69 -8.33
N ALA A 43 -19.40 -8.77 -8.62
CA ALA A 43 -19.23 -7.78 -9.68
C ALA A 43 -18.25 -6.69 -9.23
N LEU A 44 -17.32 -6.33 -10.12
CA LEU A 44 -16.38 -5.24 -9.83
C LEU A 44 -17.11 -3.90 -9.82
N ASP A 45 -16.64 -2.99 -8.98
CA ASP A 45 -17.06 -1.59 -9.02
C ASP A 45 -16.94 -1.04 -10.46
N PRO A 46 -18.01 -0.43 -11.02
CA PRO A 46 -17.99 0.03 -12.41
C PRO A 46 -16.89 1.04 -12.72
N ALA A 47 -16.53 1.91 -11.77
CA ALA A 47 -15.47 2.90 -11.98
C ALA A 47 -14.09 2.22 -12.01
N LEU A 48 -13.85 1.25 -11.14
CA LEU A 48 -12.63 0.44 -11.14
C LEU A 48 -12.50 -0.41 -12.41
N LYS A 49 -13.61 -1.01 -12.87
CA LYS A 49 -13.67 -1.73 -14.15
C LYS A 49 -13.31 -0.81 -15.32
N ALA A 50 -13.91 0.38 -15.38
CA ALA A 50 -13.60 1.38 -16.40
C ALA A 50 -12.13 1.85 -16.34
N THR A 51 -11.53 1.85 -15.16
CA THR A 51 -10.11 2.17 -14.96
C THR A 51 -9.22 1.14 -15.66
N TRP A 52 -9.43 -0.16 -15.41
CA TRP A 52 -8.68 -1.23 -16.09
C TRP A 52 -8.96 -1.31 -17.60
N GLN A 53 -10.18 -0.97 -18.04
CA GLN A 53 -10.53 -0.85 -19.47
C GLN A 53 -9.87 0.36 -20.16
N SER A 54 -9.29 1.29 -19.41
CA SER A 54 -8.54 2.41 -19.99
C SER A 54 -7.03 2.12 -20.01
N ALA A 55 -6.53 1.45 -18.98
CA ALA A 55 -5.14 1.02 -18.84
C ALA A 55 -5.08 -0.16 -17.87
N ASN A 56 -4.38 -1.24 -18.20
CA ASN A 56 -4.30 -2.40 -17.30
C ASN A 56 -3.09 -2.33 -16.35
N GLY A 57 -2.91 -1.21 -15.65
CA GLY A 57 -1.75 -0.98 -14.80
C GLY A 57 -0.71 -0.02 -15.42
N SER A 58 0.32 0.29 -14.63
CA SER A 58 1.45 1.15 -15.02
C SER A 58 2.78 0.43 -14.94
N GLY A 59 3.78 0.98 -15.65
CA GLY A 59 5.15 0.52 -15.55
C GLY A 59 5.71 0.62 -14.12
N GLU A 60 6.76 -0.14 -13.86
CA GLU A 60 7.48 -0.08 -12.59
C GLU A 60 7.92 1.36 -12.27
N TRP A 61 7.75 1.76 -11.01
CA TRP A 61 8.06 3.11 -10.50
C TRP A 61 7.26 4.26 -11.12
N GLN A 62 6.29 3.96 -11.99
CA GLN A 62 5.43 4.98 -12.56
C GLN A 62 4.16 5.15 -11.75
N THR A 63 4.16 6.25 -11.00
CA THR A 63 3.07 6.68 -10.15
C THR A 63 1.88 7.11 -10.99
N VAL A 64 0.74 6.45 -10.77
CA VAL A 64 -0.55 6.89 -11.30
C VAL A 64 -1.31 7.60 -10.18
N PHE A 65 -1.47 6.98 -9.03
CA PHE A 65 -2.27 7.54 -7.93
C PHE A 65 -1.40 8.22 -6.88
N ALA A 66 -1.89 9.29 -6.28
CA ALA A 66 -1.23 9.96 -5.16
C ALA A 66 -2.23 10.19 -4.02
N ARG A 67 -1.74 10.12 -2.79
CA ARG A 67 -2.54 10.48 -1.61
C ARG A 67 -2.19 11.91 -1.19
N PRO A 68 -3.18 12.81 -1.00
CA PRO A 68 -2.93 14.14 -0.47
C PRO A 68 -2.15 14.09 0.84
N GLY A 69 -1.11 14.92 0.96
CA GLY A 69 -0.25 14.99 2.15
C GLY A 69 0.86 13.92 2.21
N TYR A 70 1.03 13.09 1.18
CA TYR A 70 2.10 12.10 1.09
C TYR A 70 2.96 12.37 -0.15
N ILE A 71 4.28 12.24 0.01
CA ILE A 71 5.25 12.41 -1.07
C ILE A 71 5.24 11.19 -2.00
N THR A 72 4.90 10.02 -1.46
CA THR A 72 4.94 8.76 -2.19
C THR A 72 3.66 8.53 -2.98
N GLY A 73 3.84 8.21 -4.26
CA GLY A 73 2.78 7.81 -5.17
C GLY A 73 2.64 6.30 -5.29
N TYR A 74 1.52 5.85 -5.82
CA TYR A 74 1.20 4.44 -6.05
C TYR A 74 1.27 4.13 -7.53
N SER A 75 1.96 3.05 -7.87
CA SER A 75 1.84 2.41 -9.17
C SER A 75 0.47 1.78 -9.32
N PHE A 76 -0.09 1.85 -10.53
CA PHE A 76 -1.35 1.21 -10.85
C PHE A 76 -1.11 -0.28 -11.11
N LEU A 77 -1.75 -1.15 -10.34
CA LEU A 77 -1.62 -2.59 -10.52
C LEU A 77 -2.40 -3.05 -11.75
N SER A 78 -1.82 -3.99 -12.49
CA SER A 78 -2.60 -4.73 -13.48
C SER A 78 -3.69 -5.55 -12.79
N LEU A 79 -4.73 -5.96 -13.53
CA LEU A 79 -5.76 -6.85 -13.01
C LEU A 79 -5.16 -8.16 -12.47
N ALA A 80 -4.17 -8.72 -13.18
CA ALA A 80 -3.47 -9.92 -12.75
C ALA A 80 -2.68 -9.70 -11.44
N ASP A 81 -1.95 -8.58 -11.33
CA ASP A 81 -1.21 -8.24 -10.11
C ASP A 81 -2.16 -7.96 -8.93
N SER A 82 -3.30 -7.34 -9.20
CA SER A 82 -4.33 -7.06 -8.20
C SER A 82 -4.89 -8.35 -7.58
N LEU A 83 -5.18 -9.35 -8.43
CA LEU A 83 -5.63 -10.66 -7.98
C LEU A 83 -4.53 -11.41 -7.19
N ARG A 84 -3.29 -11.36 -7.69
CA ARG A 84 -2.13 -11.94 -7.00
C ARG A 84 -1.88 -11.31 -5.63
N GLU A 85 -1.92 -9.98 -5.53
CA GLU A 85 -1.78 -9.27 -4.25
C GLU A 85 -2.92 -9.59 -3.29
N ARG A 86 -4.15 -9.75 -3.80
CA ARG A 86 -5.29 -10.20 -2.99
C ARG A 86 -5.04 -11.59 -2.41
N GLU A 87 -4.53 -12.54 -3.19
CA GLU A 87 -4.15 -13.87 -2.70
C GLU A 87 -3.06 -13.79 -1.63
N TYR A 88 -2.03 -12.99 -1.85
CA TYR A 88 -0.98 -12.77 -0.84
C TYR A 88 -1.50 -12.10 0.42
N MET A 89 -2.47 -11.19 0.32
CA MET A 89 -3.16 -10.62 1.48
C MET A 89 -3.92 -11.68 2.27
N ALA A 90 -4.67 -12.54 1.58
CA ALA A 90 -5.41 -13.64 2.20
C ALA A 90 -4.45 -14.62 2.91
N HIS A 91 -3.34 -14.98 2.27
CA HIS A 91 -2.33 -15.87 2.83
C HIS A 91 -1.67 -15.31 4.09
N ARG A 92 -1.40 -13.99 4.13
CA ARG A 92 -0.73 -13.34 5.27
C ARG A 92 -1.68 -12.99 6.41
N ALA A 93 -2.98 -12.85 6.15
CA ALA A 93 -3.94 -12.38 7.16
C ALA A 93 -3.93 -13.18 8.48
N PRO A 94 -3.84 -14.52 8.48
CA PRO A 94 -3.79 -15.29 9.73
C PRO A 94 -2.56 -14.99 10.60
N GLN A 95 -1.48 -14.47 10.02
CA GLN A 95 -0.27 -14.10 10.78
C GLN A 95 -0.51 -12.90 11.71
N TYR A 96 -1.63 -12.20 11.53
CA TYR A 96 -2.03 -11.05 12.33
C TYR A 96 -3.20 -11.36 13.26
N ASP A 97 -3.57 -12.64 13.43
CA ASP A 97 -4.62 -13.02 14.36
C ASP A 97 -4.27 -12.61 15.79
N GLY A 98 -5.21 -11.93 16.45
CA GLY A 98 -5.00 -11.35 17.79
C GLY A 98 -4.18 -10.04 17.80
N TYR A 99 -3.66 -9.59 16.66
CA TYR A 99 -3.03 -8.26 16.58
C TYR A 99 -4.10 -7.17 16.44
N GLU A 100 -4.12 -6.24 17.38
CA GLU A 100 -5.00 -5.08 17.40
C GLU A 100 -4.27 -3.82 16.90
N GLN A 101 -4.99 -2.97 16.15
CA GLN A 101 -4.46 -1.69 15.72
C GLN A 101 -4.52 -0.68 16.88
N GLU A 102 -3.50 0.18 16.98
CA GLU A 102 -3.45 1.22 18.02
C GLU A 102 -4.63 2.19 17.95
N GLN A 103 -5.10 2.49 16.73
CA GLN A 103 -6.25 3.34 16.51
C GLN A 103 -7.48 2.51 16.14
N PRO A 104 -8.67 2.91 16.62
CA PRO A 104 -9.92 2.33 16.18
C PRO A 104 -10.04 2.40 14.67
N ARG A 105 -10.35 1.26 14.06
CA ARG A 105 -10.62 1.17 12.62
C ARG A 105 -11.88 1.97 12.28
N ASP A 106 -11.88 2.57 11.09
CA ASP A 106 -13.08 3.15 10.51
C ASP A 106 -14.23 2.12 10.46
N LEU A 107 -15.38 2.45 11.04
CA LEU A 107 -16.53 1.56 11.17
C LEU A 107 -17.13 1.13 9.83
N ARG A 108 -16.81 1.82 8.73
CA ARG A 108 -17.23 1.46 7.36
C ARG A 108 -16.48 0.24 6.81
N ILE A 109 -15.34 -0.10 7.42
CA ILE A 109 -14.43 -1.16 6.98
C ILE A 109 -14.66 -2.40 7.83
N GLY A 110 -14.79 -3.57 7.19
CA GLY A 110 -14.91 -4.85 7.89
C GLY A 110 -13.75 -5.11 8.87
N SER A 111 -14.03 -5.90 9.91
CA SER A 111 -13.04 -6.30 10.91
C SER A 111 -11.95 -7.21 10.33
N GLY A 112 -10.87 -7.41 11.07
CA GLY A 112 -9.80 -8.33 10.69
C GLY A 112 -8.79 -7.77 9.68
N TRP A 113 -7.89 -8.66 9.23
CA TRP A 113 -6.73 -8.31 8.41
C TRP A 113 -6.91 -8.64 6.92
N TYR A 114 -8.05 -9.22 6.57
CA TYR A 114 -8.47 -9.49 5.20
C TYR A 114 -9.99 -9.68 5.14
N GLN A 115 -10.59 -9.29 4.03
CA GLN A 115 -11.97 -9.56 3.66
C GLN A 115 -12.03 -10.02 2.22
N ALA A 116 -12.92 -10.96 1.89
CA ALA A 116 -13.00 -11.51 0.55
C ALA A 116 -13.34 -10.45 -0.53
N GLY A 117 -14.07 -9.40 -0.18
CA GLY A 117 -14.39 -8.30 -1.10
C GLY A 117 -13.28 -7.25 -1.27
N TRP A 118 -12.14 -7.39 -0.59
CA TRP A 118 -11.03 -6.45 -0.73
C TRP A 118 -10.21 -6.75 -1.98
N LEU A 119 -10.13 -5.78 -2.88
CA LEU A 119 -9.36 -5.87 -4.11
C LEU A 119 -8.35 -4.74 -4.20
N PRO A 120 -7.05 -5.01 -4.03
CA PRO A 120 -5.99 -4.03 -4.28
C PRO A 120 -6.03 -3.59 -5.73
N PHE A 121 -5.79 -2.30 -5.99
CA PHE A 121 -5.67 -1.79 -7.37
C PHE A 121 -4.47 -0.87 -7.54
N ALA A 122 -3.86 -0.37 -6.46
CA ALA A 122 -2.64 0.42 -6.54
C ALA A 122 -1.71 0.09 -5.38
N ALA A 123 -0.41 0.19 -5.61
CA ALA A 123 0.60 -0.16 -4.62
C ALA A 123 1.76 0.83 -4.59
N PHE A 124 2.31 1.04 -3.40
CA PHE A 124 3.62 1.63 -3.19
C PHE A 124 4.45 0.67 -2.35
N SER A 125 5.64 0.30 -2.84
CA SER A 125 6.50 -0.71 -2.20
C SER A 125 5.69 -1.96 -1.82
N ALA A 126 4.99 -2.57 -2.79
CA ALA A 126 4.15 -3.73 -2.49
C ALA A 126 4.99 -4.80 -1.75
N PRO A 127 4.47 -5.34 -0.63
CA PRO A 127 3.10 -5.25 -0.17
C PRO A 127 2.85 -4.25 0.98
N ASP A 128 3.73 -3.27 1.19
CA ASP A 128 3.72 -2.39 2.36
C ASP A 128 2.54 -1.41 2.37
N LEU A 129 2.25 -0.76 1.24
CA LEU A 129 1.14 0.17 1.08
C LEU A 129 0.28 -0.21 -0.12
N LEU A 130 -1.01 -0.47 0.12
CA LEU A 130 -1.99 -0.80 -0.90
C LEU A 130 -3.19 0.14 -0.83
N LEU A 131 -3.66 0.62 -1.99
CA LEU A 131 -5.03 1.14 -2.15
C LEU A 131 -5.94 -0.02 -2.55
N ILE A 132 -7.04 -0.16 -1.82
CA ILE A 132 -7.96 -1.29 -1.91
C ILE A 132 -9.35 -0.75 -2.22
N ALA A 133 -10.01 -1.32 -3.23
CA ALA A 133 -11.44 -1.17 -3.43
C ALA A 133 -12.18 -2.21 -2.58
N ASP A 134 -13.03 -1.75 -1.67
CA ASP A 134 -13.78 -2.60 -0.73
C ASP A 134 -15.18 -2.92 -1.29
N HIS A 135 -15.36 -4.17 -1.73
CA HIS A 135 -16.63 -4.70 -2.23
C HIS A 135 -17.43 -5.45 -1.16
N SER A 136 -16.93 -5.51 0.08
CA SER A 136 -17.62 -6.12 1.22
C SER A 136 -17.56 -5.18 2.44
N PRO A 137 -18.03 -3.93 2.32
CA PRO A 137 -18.03 -3.00 3.43
C PRO A 137 -19.04 -3.41 4.51
N THR A 138 -18.97 -2.77 5.66
CA THR A 138 -20.04 -2.88 6.68
C THR A 138 -21.31 -2.16 6.22
N ALA A 139 -22.40 -2.28 6.98
CA ALA A 139 -23.65 -1.57 6.71
C ALA A 139 -23.52 -0.04 6.66
N SER A 140 -22.47 0.52 7.29
CA SER A 140 -22.19 1.97 7.27
C SER A 140 -21.30 2.40 6.10
N GLY A 141 -20.70 1.44 5.38
CA GLY A 141 -19.80 1.72 4.25
C GLY A 141 -20.52 1.68 2.91
N GLN A 142 -19.75 1.89 1.84
CA GLN A 142 -20.24 1.86 0.46
C GLN A 142 -19.42 0.88 -0.38
N CYS A 143 -20.09 0.07 -1.20
CA CYS A 143 -19.40 -0.84 -2.11
C CYS A 143 -18.54 -0.02 -3.08
N GLY A 144 -17.30 -0.45 -3.29
CA GLY A 144 -16.32 0.28 -4.10
C GLY A 144 -15.59 1.40 -3.37
N GLN A 145 -15.85 1.62 -2.06
CA GLN A 145 -15.10 2.60 -1.28
C GLN A 145 -13.59 2.28 -1.29
N ILE A 146 -12.76 3.31 -1.39
CA ILE A 146 -11.30 3.16 -1.39
C ILE A 146 -10.80 3.21 0.04
N THR A 147 -10.07 2.17 0.43
CA THR A 147 -9.39 2.04 1.72
C THR A 147 -7.89 1.87 1.53
N THR A 148 -7.11 2.15 2.57
CA THR A 148 -5.66 1.96 2.55
C THR A 148 -5.26 0.87 3.53
N ARG A 149 -4.37 -0.03 3.11
CA ARG A 149 -3.69 -0.97 4.02
C ARG A 149 -2.22 -0.60 4.13
N THR A 150 -1.75 -0.56 5.37
CA THR A 150 -0.32 -0.41 5.70
C THR A 150 0.13 -1.62 6.49
N LEU A 151 1.13 -2.34 5.98
CA LEU A 151 1.79 -3.45 6.67
C LEU A 151 3.12 -2.99 7.29
N SER A 152 3.08 -1.90 8.06
CA SER A 152 4.21 -1.52 8.90
C SER A 152 3.94 -1.95 10.33
N VAL A 153 4.74 -2.90 10.84
CA VAL A 153 4.87 -3.19 12.28
C VAL A 153 5.84 -2.18 12.94
N THR A 154 6.16 -1.08 12.26
CA THR A 154 7.08 -0.03 12.73
C THR A 154 6.44 1.34 12.57
N SER A 155 5.33 1.55 13.26
CA SER A 155 4.85 2.90 13.57
C SER A 155 4.03 2.88 14.86
N ALA A 156 4.71 2.58 15.97
CA ALA A 156 4.44 3.32 17.19
C ALA A 156 4.67 4.82 16.89
N PRO A 157 3.91 5.76 17.48
CA PRO A 157 3.75 7.11 16.96
C PRO A 157 5.06 7.89 16.99
N ILE A 158 5.59 8.27 15.81
CA ILE A 158 6.55 9.37 15.69
C ILE A 158 5.76 10.68 15.75
N SER A 159 5.16 10.95 16.92
CA SER A 159 4.75 12.29 17.33
C SER A 159 4.37 12.29 18.81
N GLN A 160 5.39 12.18 19.67
CA GLN A 160 5.42 12.88 20.97
C GLN A 160 6.82 12.75 21.57
N ARG A 161 7.78 13.52 21.02
CA ARG A 161 8.96 14.02 21.75
C ARG A 161 9.73 15.08 20.98
N CYS A 162 9.01 16.05 20.41
CA CYS A 162 9.58 17.34 20.00
C CYS A 162 8.71 18.49 20.52
N SER A 163 8.38 18.44 21.80
CA SER A 163 8.03 19.62 22.60
C SER A 163 8.02 19.16 24.04
N ASN A 164 9.11 19.50 24.73
CA ASN A 164 9.14 19.99 26.10
C ASN A 164 10.62 20.13 26.47
N ASN A 165 11.17 21.29 26.13
CA ASN A 165 12.24 21.86 26.94
C ASN A 165 11.64 22.08 28.34
N PRO A 166 12.30 21.56 29.39
CA PRO A 166 12.75 22.47 30.42
C PRO A 166 14.26 22.36 30.55
N SER A 167 14.88 23.49 30.88
CA SER A 167 16.31 23.71 31.12
C SER A 167 17.01 22.60 31.95
N PRO A 168 18.34 22.47 31.87
CA PRO A 168 19.05 21.25 32.23
C PRO A 168 19.19 21.11 33.75
N PRO A 169 19.12 19.89 34.30
CA PRO A 169 19.76 19.58 35.57
C PRO A 169 21.04 18.75 35.34
N SER A 170 22.16 19.37 35.74
CA SER A 170 23.38 18.81 36.34
C SER A 170 23.90 17.41 35.95
N ALA A 171 25.19 17.40 35.61
CA ALA A 171 26.00 16.22 35.32
C ALA A 171 26.11 15.26 36.52
N ASN A 172 25.21 14.28 36.65
CA ASN A 172 25.52 13.06 37.42
C ASN A 172 24.53 11.89 37.25
N THR A 173 24.24 11.40 36.04
CA THR A 173 23.64 10.04 35.90
C THR A 173 23.91 9.40 34.53
N GLN A 174 25.17 9.27 34.14
CA GLN A 174 25.58 8.33 33.08
C GLN A 174 26.38 7.19 33.71
N LYS A 175 25.68 6.19 34.24
CA LYS A 175 26.19 4.83 34.43
C LYS A 175 24.96 3.93 34.45
N THR A 176 25.04 2.84 33.69
CA THR A 176 24.05 1.74 33.60
C THR A 176 23.03 1.82 32.47
N VAL A 177 23.46 1.85 31.20
CA VAL A 177 22.88 1.01 30.10
C VAL A 177 23.90 0.98 28.95
N CYS A 178 24.94 0.14 29.05
CA CYS A 178 25.70 -0.30 27.85
C CYS A 178 26.59 -1.51 28.20
N ARG A 179 25.97 -2.63 28.59
CA ARG A 179 26.62 -3.94 28.62
C ARG A 179 25.58 -5.01 28.34
N LYS A 180 25.48 -5.42 27.07
CA LYS A 180 25.22 -6.80 26.58
C LYS A 180 24.69 -6.72 25.14
N ASN A 181 25.61 -6.85 24.18
CA ASN A 181 25.47 -7.64 22.96
C ASN A 181 26.68 -7.37 22.05
N LYS A 182 27.84 -7.86 22.47
CA LYS A 182 28.95 -8.18 21.57
C LYS A 182 28.94 -9.69 21.39
N GLN A 183 28.72 -10.13 20.15
CA GLN A 183 29.14 -11.40 19.52
C GLN A 183 28.00 -12.02 18.71
N ARG A 184 28.13 -11.97 17.37
CA ARG A 184 28.05 -13.13 16.46
C ARG A 184 28.07 -12.66 15.00
N TYR A 185 29.26 -12.50 14.43
CA TYR A 185 29.52 -12.73 13.01
C TYR A 185 30.96 -13.27 12.89
N PRO A 186 31.20 -14.43 12.25
CA PRO A 186 32.55 -14.91 12.01
C PRO A 186 33.20 -14.16 10.83
N ALA A 187 34.46 -13.76 11.02
CA ALA A 187 35.28 -13.10 10.01
C ALA A 187 35.77 -14.10 8.93
N LYS A 188 35.82 -13.64 7.67
CA LYS A 188 36.41 -14.36 6.54
C LYS A 188 37.93 -14.55 6.75
N PRO A 189 38.53 -15.69 6.34
CA PRO A 189 39.97 -15.87 6.40
C PRO A 189 40.68 -15.10 5.27
N ALA A 190 41.78 -14.44 5.63
CA ALA A 190 42.70 -13.77 4.73
C ALA A 190 43.55 -14.81 3.96
N GLN A 191 43.76 -14.58 2.67
CA GLN A 191 44.75 -15.31 1.89
C GLN A 191 46.15 -14.73 2.14
N GLU A 192 47.11 -15.60 2.43
CA GLU A 192 48.54 -15.29 2.54
C GLU A 192 49.19 -15.19 1.15
N LYS A 193 50.06 -14.17 1.03
CA LYS A 193 51.24 -13.96 0.15
C LYS A 193 51.16 -14.33 -1.33
#